data_AF-X1MVK8-F1
#
_entry.id   AF-X1MVK8-F1
#
_cell.length_a   1.000
_cell.length_b   1.000
_cell.length_c   1.000
_cell.angle_alpha   90.00
_cell.angle_beta   90.00
_cell.angle_gamma   90.00
#
_symmetry.space_group_name_H-M   'P 1'
#
loop_
_entity.id
_entity.type
_entity.pdbx_description
1 polymer ?
#
loop_
_entity_poly.entity_id
_entity_poly.type
_entity_poly.pdbx_seq_one_letter_code
_entity_poly.pdbx_strand_id
1 'polypeptide(L)'
;MEVCGTHTVAIFRNGIRSILPGRLKLLSGPGCPVCVTDQGYIDIVLQLSDRNDCLIATYGDMIRVPGKGGSLETKQPSANVR
;
A
#
# COMPACT_ATOMS: atom_id res chain seq x y z
N MET A 1 -8.60 10.25 16.50
CA MET A 1 -7.69 9.62 15.53
C MET A 1 -8.48 8.57 14.78
N GLU A 2 -8.28 8.45 13.47
CA GLU A 2 -8.84 7.35 12.66
C GLU A 2 -7.70 6.47 12.11
N VAL A 3 -8.00 5.23 11.74
CA VAL A 3 -7.04 4.22 11.24
C VAL A 3 -7.59 3.50 10.00
N CYS A 4 -8.28 4.22 9.13
CA CYS A 4 -8.86 3.68 7.91
C CYS A 4 -8.63 4.65 6.76
N GLY A 5 -7.89 4.23 5.73
CA GLY A 5 -7.64 5.06 4.55
C GLY A 5 -8.91 5.63 3.91
N THR A 6 -10.02 4.87 3.94
CA THR A 6 -11.33 5.34 3.45
C THR A 6 -11.85 6.53 4.25
N HIS A 7 -11.68 6.53 5.58
CA HIS A 7 -12.02 7.70 6.40
C HIS A 7 -11.09 8.87 6.09
N THR A 8 -9.78 8.64 5.95
CA THR A 8 -8.83 9.70 5.56
C THR A 8 -9.29 10.40 4.28
N VAL A 9 -9.67 9.63 3.26
CA VAL A 9 -10.16 10.15 1.97
C VAL A 9 -11.49 10.88 2.13
N ALA A 10 -12.45 10.31 2.87
CA ALA A 10 -13.76 10.94 3.09
C ALA A 10 -13.64 12.27 3.85
N ILE A 11 -12.79 12.32 4.88
CA ILE A 11 -12.47 13.52 5.66
C ILE A 11 -11.88 14.60 4.77
N PHE A 12 -10.93 14.24 3.91
CA PHE A 12 -10.29 15.17 2.99
C PHE A 12 -11.27 15.71 1.95
N ARG A 13 -12.01 14.81 1.28
CA ARG A 13 -12.98 15.18 0.23
C ARG A 13 -14.10 16.09 0.72
N ASN A 14 -14.56 15.89 1.96
CA ASN A 14 -15.62 16.70 2.56
C ASN A 14 -15.09 17.92 3.33
N GLY A 15 -13.78 18.19 3.31
CA GLY A 15 -13.19 19.34 3.99
C GLY A 15 -13.39 19.35 5.51
N ILE A 16 -13.62 18.19 6.15
CA ILE A 16 -13.98 18.14 7.58
C ILE A 16 -12.92 18.80 8.46
N ARG A 17 -11.64 18.74 8.07
CA ARG A 17 -10.54 19.37 8.80
C ARG A 17 -10.67 20.90 8.89
N SER A 18 -11.26 21.58 7.91
CA SER A 18 -11.35 23.05 7.88
C SER A 18 -12.48 23.60 8.75
N ILE A 19 -13.51 22.80 9.04
CA ILE A 19 -14.64 23.18 9.88
C ILE A 19 -14.41 22.90 11.37
N LEU A 20 -13.36 22.14 11.71
CA LEU A 20 -13.05 21.82 13.09
C LEU A 20 -12.51 23.05 13.84
N PRO A 21 -12.95 23.29 15.09
CA PRO A 21 -12.35 24.28 15.97
C PRO A 21 -10.84 24.06 16.10
N GLY A 22 -10.05 25.14 16.18
CA GLY A 22 -8.58 25.06 16.26
C GLY A 22 -8.00 24.28 17.46
N ARG A 23 -8.83 24.01 18.48
CA ARG A 23 -8.47 23.16 19.64
C ARG A 23 -8.65 21.65 19.37
N LEU A 24 -9.31 21.28 18.27
CA LEU A 24 -9.52 19.89 17.87
C LEU A 24 -8.62 19.54 16.69
N LYS A 25 -7.87 18.45 16.84
CA LYS A 25 -7.03 17.90 15.79
C LYS A 25 -7.50 16.50 15.42
N LEU A 26 -7.76 16.30 14.13
CA LEU A 26 -8.05 15.00 13.58
C LEU A 26 -6.76 14.35 13.07
N LEU A 27 -6.34 13.28 13.74
CA LEU A 27 -5.13 12.52 13.39
C LEU A 27 -5.51 11.33 12.51
N SER A 28 -4.72 11.09 11.46
CA SER A 28 -4.80 9.88 10.63
C SER A 28 -3.65 8.96 11.01
N GLY A 29 -4.00 7.78 11.49
CA GLY A 29 -3.06 6.72 11.84
C GLY A 29 -2.76 5.80 10.65
N PRO A 30 -2.05 4.69 10.90
CA PRO A 30 -1.62 3.74 9.86
C PRO A 30 -2.78 2.86 9.37
N GLY A 31 -3.71 3.45 8.62
CA GLY A 31 -4.94 2.78 8.14
C GLY A 31 -4.87 2.12 6.77
N CYS A 32 -3.68 1.96 6.21
CA CYS A 32 -3.42 1.41 4.89
C CYS A 32 -2.64 0.11 5.03
N PRO A 33 -3.25 -1.08 4.80
CA PRO A 33 -2.59 -2.36 5.01
C PRO A 33 -1.37 -2.56 4.10
N VAL A 34 -1.45 -2.08 2.87
CA VAL A 34 -0.33 -2.11 1.91
C VAL A 34 0.85 -1.29 2.41
N CYS A 35 0.59 -0.08 2.92
CA CYS A 35 1.61 0.86 3.38
C CYS A 35 2.36 0.38 4.64
N VAL A 36 1.77 -0.54 5.40
CA VAL A 36 2.37 -1.12 6.62
C VAL A 36 2.81 -2.56 6.43
N THR A 37 2.73 -3.09 5.21
CA THR A 37 3.24 -4.43 4.91
C THR A 37 4.74 -4.46 5.15
N ASP A 38 5.21 -5.46 5.90
CA ASP A 38 6.63 -5.56 6.25
C ASP A 38 7.52 -5.70 5.01
N GLN A 39 8.64 -5.00 5.02
CA GLN A 39 9.57 -4.96 3.90
C GLN A 39 10.12 -6.35 3.54
N GLY A 40 10.29 -7.23 4.54
CA GLY A 40 10.72 -8.60 4.33
C GLY A 40 9.75 -9.41 3.50
N TYR A 41 8.43 -9.22 3.66
CA TYR A 41 7.43 -9.89 2.83
C TYR A 41 7.45 -9.41 1.39
N ILE A 42 7.64 -8.10 1.17
CA ILE A 42 7.79 -7.54 -0.18
C ILE A 42 9.02 -8.15 -0.86
N ASP A 43 10.17 -8.18 -0.16
CA ASP A 43 11.40 -8.77 -0.68
C ASP A 43 11.23 -10.26 -1.03
N ILE A 44 10.55 -11.04 -0.19
CA ILE A 44 10.27 -12.46 -0.44
C ILE A 44 9.43 -12.63 -1.70
N VAL A 45 8.36 -11.84 -1.86
CA VAL A 45 7.49 -11.91 -3.05
C VAL A 45 8.25 -11.54 -4.33
N LEU A 46 9.16 -10.56 -4.27
CA LEU A 46 10.02 -10.22 -5.40
C LEU A 46 11.04 -11.31 -5.74
N GLN A 47 11.49 -12.10 -4.77
CA GLN A 47 12.33 -13.27 -5.05
C GLN A 47 11.53 -14.42 -5.65
N LEU A 48 10.31 -14.64 -5.14
CA LEU A 48 9.39 -15.63 -5.70
C LEU A 48 8.98 -15.29 -7.14
N SER A 49 8.88 -14.00 -7.47
CA SER A 49 8.53 -13.53 -8.81
C SER A 49 9.57 -13.86 -9.88
N ASP A 50 10.82 -14.13 -9.47
CA ASP A 50 11.90 -14.53 -10.38
C ASP A 50 11.84 -16.02 -10.75
N ARG A 51 10.91 -16.78 -10.16
CA ARG A 51 10.72 -18.21 -10.42
C ARG A 51 9.62 -18.44 -11.45
N ASN A 52 9.86 -19.38 -12.36
CA ASN A 52 8.90 -19.75 -13.42
C ASN A 52 7.80 -20.74 -12.96
N ASP A 53 7.85 -21.21 -11.71
CA ASP A 53 6.94 -22.21 -11.14
C ASP A 53 5.88 -21.60 -10.19
N CYS A 54 5.80 -20.26 -10.12
CA CYS A 54 4.93 -19.55 -9.19
C CYS A 54 3.99 -18.58 -9.94
N LEU A 55 2.73 -18.54 -9.52
CA LEU A 55 1.76 -17.51 -9.90
C LEU A 55 1.52 -16.59 -8.69
N ILE A 56 1.75 -15.29 -8.86
CA ILE A 56 1.54 -14.31 -7.80
C ILE A 56 0.19 -13.62 -8.06
N ALA A 57 -0.73 -13.74 -7.12
CA ALA A 57 -2.00 -13.01 -7.13
C ALA A 57 -1.93 -11.90 -6.07
N THR A 58 -2.19 -10.66 -6.46
CA THR A 58 -2.06 -9.52 -5.55
C THR A 58 -3.05 -8.40 -5.86
N TYR A 59 -3.27 -7.50 -4.90
CA TYR A 59 -3.98 -6.25 -5.19
C TYR A 59 -3.15 -5.34 -6.10
N GLY A 60 -3.83 -4.53 -6.92
CA GLY A 60 -3.17 -3.68 -7.91
C GLY A 60 -2.27 -2.59 -7.31
N ASP A 61 -2.61 -2.10 -6.12
CA ASP A 61 -1.79 -1.12 -5.39
C ASP A 61 -0.47 -1.73 -4.87
N MET A 62 -0.47 -3.02 -4.52
CA MET A 62 0.72 -3.74 -4.08
C MET A 62 1.77 -3.93 -5.19
N ILE A 63 1.36 -3.93 -6.46
CA ILE A 63 2.27 -4.15 -7.61
C ILE A 63 3.41 -3.11 -7.65
N ARG A 64 3.13 -1.91 -7.14
CA ARG A 64 4.04 -0.76 -7.16
C ARG A 64 4.84 -0.57 -5.89
N VAL A 65 4.62 -1.41 -4.88
CA VAL A 65 5.33 -1.27 -3.59
C VAL A 65 6.80 -1.60 -3.81
N PRO A 66 7.73 -0.70 -3.41
CA PRO A 66 9.14 -0.91 -3.63
C PRO A 66 9.71 -1.93 -2.64
N GLY A 67 10.47 -2.88 -3.18
CA GLY A 67 11.31 -3.81 -2.44
C GLY A 67 12.79 -3.68 -2.83
N LYS A 68 13.62 -4.59 -2.34
CA LYS A 68 15.00 -4.71 -2.79
C LYS A 68 15.04 -5.10 -4.26
N GLY A 69 15.68 -4.26 -5.07
CA GLY A 69 15.87 -4.52 -6.50
C GLY A 69 14.66 -4.19 -7.38
N GLY A 70 13.66 -3.47 -6.88
CA GLY A 70 12.54 -2.95 -7.68
C GLY A 70 11.18 -3.22 -7.05
N SER A 71 10.15 -3.30 -7.89
CA SER A 71 8.79 -3.69 -7.55
C SER A 71 8.28 -4.80 -8.48
N LEU A 72 7.11 -5.36 -8.20
CA LEU A 72 6.49 -6.32 -9.11
C LEU A 72 6.24 -5.69 -10.50
N GLU A 73 5.89 -4.40 -10.55
CA GLU A 73 5.77 -3.64 -11.81
C GLU A 73 7.04 -3.70 -12.65
N THR A 74 8.21 -3.50 -12.03
CA THR A 74 9.49 -3.51 -12.74
C THR A 74 9.95 -4.92 -13.13
N LYS A 75 9.43 -5.96 -12.47
CA LYS A 75 9.75 -7.37 -12.72
C LYS A 75 8.75 -8.09 -13.63
N GLN A 76 7.65 -7.44 -14.02
CA GLN A 76 6.59 -8.03 -14.86
C GLN A 76 7.04 -8.65 -16.21
N PRO A 77 8.15 -8.25 -16.87
CA PRO A 77 8.59 -8.94 -18.08
C PRO A 77 8.95 -10.42 -17.84
N SER A 78 9.34 -10.79 -16.62
CA SER A 78 9.74 -12.14 -16.23
C SER A 78 8.78 -12.84 -15.25
N ALA A 79 7.87 -12.10 -14.61
CA ALA A 79 7.06 -12.60 -13.51
C ALA A 79 5.58 -12.84 -13.90
N ASN A 80 5.05 -14.03 -13.58
CA ASN A 80 3.63 -14.36 -13.72
C ASN A 80 2.81 -13.74 -12.57
N VAL A 81 2.48 -12.45 -12.70
CA VAL A 81 1.71 -11.65 -11.71
C VAL A 81 0.31 -11.36 -12.25
N ARG A 82 -0.74 -11.61 -11.45
CA ARG A 82 -2.15 -11.36 -11.78
C ARG A 82 -2.85 -10.49 -10.74
#